data_AF-A0A973CZB7-F1
#
_entry.id   AF-A0A973CZB7-F1
#
_cell.length_a   1.000
_cell.length_b   1.000
_cell.length_c   1.000
_cell.angle_alpha   90.00
_cell.angle_beta   90.00
_cell.angle_gamma   90.00
#
_symmetry.space_group_name_H-M   'P 1'
#
loop_
_entity.id
_entity.type
_entity.pdbx_description
1 polymer ?
#
loop_
_entity_poly.entity_id
_entity_poly.type
_entity_poly.pdbx_seq_one_letter_code
_entity_poly.pdbx_strand_id
1 'polypeptide(L)'
;LAEVSRPAKCVHVELEGHWEDLALVDAVFLADDSLGNLMPFDPERLRALVLARAEPSAVGTSPIGGLLEPCGAGDDFGVGVRCGQEGPGREPLLAPISPGLFRIVHVSEGERLAFGEVVEWEGPGILAFDGDRERELEAGQRAWLRVERDGPRVIDVARALESAARSGAFRGRLHWHDALVGAKGLDCC
;
A
#
# COMPACT_ATOMS: atom_id res chain seq x y z
N LEU A 1 8.56 -13.27 -18.48
CA LEU A 1 8.22 -12.54 -17.22
C LEU A 1 8.99 -11.24 -17.09
N ALA A 2 10.33 -11.26 -17.12
CA ALA A 2 11.13 -10.03 -16.93
C ALA A 2 10.76 -8.85 -17.86
N GLU A 3 10.40 -9.13 -19.11
CA GLU A 3 10.05 -8.11 -20.13
C GLU A 3 8.69 -7.43 -19.92
N VAL A 4 7.80 -8.05 -19.14
CA VAL A 4 6.38 -7.66 -19.01
C VAL A 4 5.96 -7.58 -17.54
N SER A 5 6.92 -7.47 -16.63
CA SER A 5 6.66 -7.30 -15.21
C SER A 5 7.76 -6.44 -14.60
N ARG A 6 7.48 -5.84 -13.44
CA ARG A 6 8.46 -5.11 -12.64
C ARG A 6 8.36 -5.54 -11.18
N PRO A 7 9.46 -5.57 -10.42
CA PRO A 7 9.38 -5.68 -8.97
C PRO A 7 8.54 -4.53 -8.41
N ALA A 8 7.61 -4.86 -7.52
CA ALA A 8 6.84 -3.87 -6.78
C ALA A 8 7.75 -3.12 -5.80
N LYS A 9 7.31 -1.92 -5.43
CA LYS A 9 7.81 -1.30 -4.20
C LYS A 9 7.17 -1.99 -3.00
N CYS A 10 7.89 -2.08 -1.90
CA CYS A 10 7.37 -2.47 -0.60
C CYS A 10 8.04 -1.66 0.50
N VAL A 11 7.34 -1.54 1.63
CA VAL A 11 7.88 -0.99 2.87
C VAL A 11 8.46 -2.17 3.65
N HIS A 12 9.76 -2.16 3.90
CA HIS A 12 10.38 -3.08 4.86
C HIS A 12 10.23 -2.49 6.25
N VAL A 13 9.96 -3.36 7.22
CA VAL A 13 9.75 -2.99 8.63
C VAL A 13 10.62 -3.87 9.50
N GLU A 14 11.46 -3.25 10.31
CA GLU A 14 12.27 -3.91 11.33
C GLU A 14 11.88 -3.37 12.71
N LEU A 15 11.64 -4.26 13.66
CA LEU A 15 11.34 -3.90 15.05
C LEU A 15 12.54 -4.24 15.94
N GLU A 16 12.73 -3.42 16.96
CA GLU A 16 13.68 -3.70 18.04
C GLU A 16 13.35 -5.08 18.65
N GLY A 17 14.35 -5.97 18.68
CA GLY A 17 14.19 -7.38 19.07
C GLY A 17 14.22 -8.39 17.92
N HIS A 18 14.71 -8.02 16.74
CA HIS A 18 14.92 -8.90 15.56
C HIS A 18 13.63 -9.46 14.95
N TRP A 19 12.58 -8.64 14.89
CA TRP A 19 11.38 -8.97 14.12
C TRP A 19 11.39 -8.19 12.81
N GLU A 20 11.07 -8.86 11.72
CA GLU A 20 11.04 -8.28 10.37
C GLU A 20 9.74 -8.66 9.66
N ASP A 21 9.17 -7.73 8.91
CA ASP A 21 8.03 -7.93 8.02
C ASP A 21 8.06 -6.89 6.89
N LEU A 22 7.08 -6.95 5.99
CA LEU A 22 6.92 -6.00 4.91
C LEU A 22 5.46 -5.62 4.69
N ALA A 23 5.25 -4.46 4.09
CA ALA A 23 3.97 -4.02 3.54
C ALA A 23 4.10 -3.72 2.04
N LEU A 24 3.16 -4.19 1.22
CA LEU A 24 3.19 -3.98 -0.23
C LEU A 24 2.70 -2.61 -0.67
N VAL A 25 1.89 -1.96 0.14
CA VAL A 25 1.28 -0.65 -0.16
C VAL A 25 1.62 0.33 0.93
N ASP A 26 1.29 0.00 2.18
CA ASP A 26 1.37 0.94 3.29
C ASP A 26 1.65 0.29 4.63
N ALA A 27 2.50 0.95 5.40
CA ALA A 27 2.64 0.79 6.84
C ALA A 27 2.05 2.02 7.53
N VAL A 28 1.28 1.79 8.58
CA VAL A 28 0.55 2.83 9.32
C VAL A 28 0.86 2.72 10.80
N PHE A 29 1.12 3.85 11.45
CA PHE A 29 1.29 3.93 12.89
C PHE A 29 0.07 4.60 13.54
N LEU A 30 -0.57 3.85 14.44
CA LEU A 30 -1.73 4.28 15.22
C LEU A 30 -1.34 4.35 16.70
N ALA A 31 -1.57 5.49 17.35
CA ALA A 31 -1.47 5.60 18.80
C ALA A 31 -2.84 5.42 19.45
N ASP A 32 -2.84 5.05 20.73
CA ASP A 32 -4.06 4.91 21.54
C ASP A 32 -5.07 3.90 20.98
N ASP A 33 -4.58 2.89 20.26
CA ASP A 33 -5.38 1.81 19.65
C ASP A 33 -5.06 0.43 20.21
N SER A 34 -5.97 -0.53 19.99
CA SER A 34 -5.88 -1.90 20.50
C SER A 34 -5.94 -2.91 19.36
N LEU A 35 -5.16 -3.99 19.46
CA LEU A 35 -5.18 -5.08 18.49
C LEU A 35 -6.58 -5.64 18.24
N GLY A 36 -6.91 -5.90 16.97
CA GLY A 36 -8.14 -6.61 16.59
C GLY A 36 -9.40 -5.73 16.53
N ASN A 37 -9.26 -4.41 16.50
CA ASN A 37 -10.38 -3.47 16.38
C ASN A 37 -10.99 -3.39 14.95
N LEU A 38 -10.51 -4.23 14.01
CA LEU A 38 -10.95 -4.27 12.59
C LEU A 38 -10.89 -2.92 11.86
N MET A 39 -10.07 -1.99 12.37
CA MET A 39 -9.83 -0.64 11.85
C MET A 39 -11.05 0.07 11.24
N PRO A 40 -12.03 0.55 12.04
CA PRO A 40 -12.71 1.78 11.65
C PRO A 40 -11.66 2.89 11.71
N PHE A 41 -11.05 3.22 10.56
CA PHE A 41 -10.03 4.26 10.45
C PHE A 41 -10.44 5.52 11.25
N ASP A 42 -9.72 5.76 12.34
CA ASP A 42 -9.91 6.90 13.24
C ASP A 42 -8.78 7.91 12.99
N PRO A 43 -9.06 9.04 12.32
CA PRO A 43 -8.06 10.06 12.04
C PRO A 43 -7.36 10.60 13.29
N GLU A 44 -7.99 10.53 14.47
CA GLU A 44 -7.41 11.05 15.71
C GLU A 44 -6.32 10.13 16.29
N ARG A 45 -6.33 8.85 15.93
CA ARG A 45 -5.32 7.85 16.33
C ARG A 45 -4.14 7.78 15.38
N LEU A 46 -4.33 8.21 14.14
CA LEU A 46 -3.31 8.20 13.11
C LEU A 46 -2.13 9.12 13.47
N ARG A 47 -0.91 8.59 13.45
CA ARG A 47 0.32 9.33 13.77
C ARG A 47 1.26 9.44 12.58
N ALA A 48 1.41 8.38 11.81
CA ALA A 48 2.27 8.41 10.63
C ALA A 48 1.91 7.32 9.61
N LEU A 49 2.33 7.54 8.37
CA LEU A 49 2.28 6.55 7.30
C LEU A 49 3.64 6.49 6.60
N VAL A 50 4.02 5.30 6.18
CA VAL A 50 5.03 5.07 5.14
C VAL A 50 4.35 4.32 4.01
N LEU A 51 4.34 4.93 2.83
CA LEU A 51 3.61 4.46 1.66
C LEU A 51 4.60 4.06 0.57
N ALA A 52 4.56 2.80 0.16
CA ALA A 52 5.23 2.37 -1.08
C ALA A 52 4.52 2.98 -2.30
N ARG A 53 3.21 3.21 -2.21
CA ARG A 53 2.38 3.89 -3.22
C ARG A 53 1.37 4.81 -2.55
N ALA A 54 1.29 6.03 -3.05
CA ALA A 54 0.42 7.09 -2.58
C ALA A 54 -0.46 7.57 -3.75
N GLU A 55 -1.57 6.87 -3.98
CA GLU A 55 -2.46 7.09 -5.12
C GLU A 55 -3.64 7.99 -4.71
N PRO A 56 -3.74 9.24 -5.20
CA PRO A 56 -4.81 10.17 -4.82
C PRO A 56 -6.21 9.71 -5.26
N SER A 57 -6.28 8.87 -6.29
CA SER A 57 -7.54 8.33 -6.83
C SER A 57 -8.01 7.04 -6.13
N ALA A 58 -7.25 6.53 -5.15
CA ALA A 58 -7.62 5.33 -4.41
C ALA A 58 -8.63 5.64 -3.29
N VAL A 59 -8.88 4.63 -2.44
CA VAL A 59 -9.59 4.77 -1.15
C VAL A 59 -8.70 4.18 -0.05
N GLY A 60 -8.92 4.57 1.20
CA GLY A 60 -8.16 4.07 2.35
C GLY A 60 -7.04 5.01 2.77
N THR A 61 -5.86 4.44 3.05
CA THR A 61 -4.67 5.15 3.54
C THR A 61 -3.85 5.80 2.42
N SER A 62 -3.78 5.16 1.26
CA SER A 62 -2.99 5.63 0.10
C SER A 62 -3.32 7.08 -0.35
N PRO A 63 -4.59 7.52 -0.39
CA PRO A 63 -4.93 8.90 -0.74
C PRO A 63 -4.44 9.95 0.26
N ILE A 64 -4.20 9.60 1.52
CA ILE A 64 -3.72 10.56 2.53
C ILE A 64 -2.34 11.10 2.12
N GLY A 65 -1.43 10.22 1.73
CA GLY A 65 -0.17 10.66 1.12
C GLY A 65 -0.34 11.12 -0.32
N GLY A 66 -1.20 10.46 -1.10
CA GLY A 66 -1.31 10.73 -2.54
C GLY A 66 -1.86 12.12 -2.87
N LEU A 67 -2.67 12.69 -1.98
CA LEU A 67 -3.18 14.07 -2.09
C LEU A 67 -2.12 15.13 -1.72
N LEU A 68 -1.06 14.75 -1.00
CA LEU A 68 0.05 15.62 -0.61
C LEU A 68 1.22 15.49 -1.60
N GLU A 69 1.61 14.25 -1.90
CA GLU A 69 2.70 13.89 -2.80
C GLU A 69 2.31 12.62 -3.58
N PRO A 70 1.76 12.75 -4.81
CA PRO A 70 1.36 11.60 -5.62
C PRO A 70 2.54 10.68 -5.94
N CYS A 71 2.37 9.38 -5.67
CA CYS A 71 3.39 8.36 -5.89
C CYS A 71 2.78 7.07 -6.41
N GLY A 72 2.95 6.79 -7.69
CA GLY A 72 2.45 5.59 -8.34
C GLY A 72 3.39 4.40 -8.25
N ALA A 73 2.94 3.26 -8.76
CA ALA A 73 3.72 2.01 -8.79
C ALA A 73 5.02 2.10 -9.62
N GLY A 74 5.10 3.04 -10.57
CA GLY A 74 6.25 3.24 -11.44
C GLY A 74 7.30 4.21 -10.92
N ASP A 75 6.96 5.02 -9.91
CA ASP A 75 7.86 6.04 -9.38
C ASP A 75 8.91 5.44 -8.45
N ASP A 76 10.13 5.97 -8.50
CA ASP A 76 11.30 5.47 -7.76
C ASP A 76 11.51 6.19 -6.42
N PHE A 77 10.42 6.33 -5.67
CA PHE A 77 10.38 6.85 -4.29
C PHE A 77 9.17 6.28 -3.55
N GLY A 78 9.14 6.43 -2.24
CA GLY A 78 7.96 6.23 -1.38
C GLY A 78 7.50 7.55 -0.77
N VAL A 79 6.46 7.53 0.06
CA VAL A 79 5.94 8.74 0.71
C VAL A 79 5.84 8.54 2.21
N GLY A 80 6.42 9.47 2.97
CA GLY A 80 6.26 9.59 4.41
C GLY A 80 5.20 10.64 4.72
N VAL A 81 4.32 10.36 5.68
CA VAL A 81 3.30 11.32 6.11
C VAL A 81 3.29 11.37 7.63
N ARG A 82 3.29 12.57 8.21
CA ARG A 82 3.08 12.78 9.64
C ARG A 82 1.67 13.32 9.89
N CYS A 83 0.97 12.64 10.78
CA CYS A 83 -0.39 12.95 11.18
C CYS A 83 -0.47 13.22 12.69
N GLY A 84 -1.61 13.69 13.14
CA GLY A 84 -1.93 13.74 14.55
C GLY A 84 -3.29 14.36 14.79
N GLN A 85 -3.56 14.68 16.06
CA GLN A 85 -4.74 15.44 16.43
C GLN A 85 -4.67 16.88 15.89
N GLU A 86 -5.84 17.50 15.72
CA GLU A 86 -5.96 18.92 15.39
C GLU A 86 -5.08 19.78 16.31
N GLY A 87 -4.35 20.72 15.73
CA GLY A 87 -3.47 21.59 16.49
C GLY A 87 -2.58 22.46 15.61
N PRO A 88 -1.78 23.34 16.24
CA PRO A 88 -0.87 24.22 15.51
C PRO A 88 0.09 23.46 14.59
N GLY A 89 0.25 23.94 13.37
CA GLY A 89 1.16 23.32 12.38
C GLY A 89 0.62 22.05 11.73
N ARG A 90 -0.66 21.73 11.91
CA ARG A 90 -1.35 20.68 11.16
C ARG A 90 -2.50 21.25 10.36
N GLU A 91 -2.60 20.85 9.10
CA GLU A 91 -3.66 21.25 8.20
C GLU A 91 -4.70 20.14 8.00
N PRO A 92 -5.99 20.49 7.88
CA PRO A 92 -7.03 19.51 7.61
C PRO A 92 -6.97 19.05 6.15
N LEU A 93 -6.80 17.74 5.95
CA LEU A 93 -6.83 17.08 4.66
C LEU A 93 -8.10 16.22 4.55
N LEU A 94 -8.97 16.54 3.58
CA LEU A 94 -10.16 15.74 3.31
C LEU A 94 -9.78 14.50 2.48
N ALA A 95 -9.77 13.32 3.10
CA ALA A 95 -9.35 12.08 2.47
C ALA A 95 -10.51 11.08 2.27
N PRO A 96 -10.57 10.35 1.13
CA PRO A 96 -11.50 9.26 0.90
C PRO A 96 -11.05 7.99 1.63
N ILE A 97 -11.60 7.77 2.82
CA ILE A 97 -11.22 6.63 3.68
C ILE A 97 -11.83 5.32 3.21
N SER A 98 -13.06 5.37 2.67
CA SER A 98 -13.69 4.22 2.04
C SER A 98 -14.71 4.70 1.00
N PRO A 99 -15.25 3.83 0.13
CA PRO A 99 -16.23 4.24 -0.86
C PRO A 99 -17.43 4.96 -0.23
N GLY A 100 -17.63 6.24 -0.59
CA GLY A 100 -18.69 7.09 -0.05
C GLY A 100 -18.41 7.69 1.33
N LEU A 101 -17.22 7.47 1.91
CA LEU A 101 -16.83 7.98 3.22
C LEU A 101 -15.59 8.87 3.13
N PHE A 102 -15.76 10.14 3.46
CA PHE A 102 -14.67 11.09 3.62
C PHE A 102 -14.50 11.47 5.08
N ARG A 103 -13.24 11.65 5.49
CA ARG A 103 -12.86 12.13 6.83
C ARG A 103 -11.75 13.16 6.70
N ILE A 104 -11.69 14.06 7.68
CA ILE A 104 -10.58 15.00 7.81
C ILE A 104 -9.46 14.28 8.57
N VAL A 105 -8.27 14.26 7.97
CA VAL A 105 -7.02 13.85 8.61
C VAL A 105 -6.18 15.10 8.81
N HIS A 106 -5.66 15.32 10.01
CA HIS A 106 -4.77 16.46 10.26
C HIS A 106 -3.33 16.05 10.00
N VAL A 107 -2.71 16.67 9.00
CA VAL A 107 -1.36 16.34 8.53
C VAL A 107 -0.43 17.51 8.81
N SER A 108 0.82 17.24 9.20
CA SER A 108 1.86 18.28 9.34
C SER A 108 2.87 18.24 8.22
N GLU A 109 3.02 17.09 7.55
CA GLU A 109 4.06 16.86 6.55
C GLU A 109 3.66 15.71 5.64
N GLY A 110 3.98 15.83 4.36
CA GLY A 110 3.96 14.76 3.36
C GLY A 110 5.20 14.93 2.48
N GLU A 111 6.10 13.95 2.51
CA GLU A 111 7.42 14.07 1.87
C GLU A 111 7.79 12.82 1.08
N ARG A 112 8.68 13.01 0.09
CA ARG A 112 9.26 11.90 -0.66
C ARG A 112 10.32 11.21 0.20
N LEU A 113 10.23 9.89 0.27
CA LEU A 113 11.26 9.03 0.84
C LEU A 113 12.07 8.43 -0.30
N ALA A 114 13.38 8.68 -0.29
CA ALA A 114 14.28 7.96 -1.18
C ALA A 114 14.30 6.47 -0.81
N PHE A 115 14.65 5.60 -1.77
CA PHE A 115 14.84 4.19 -1.43
C PHE A 115 15.97 4.00 -0.42
N GLY A 116 15.73 3.11 0.55
CA GLY A 116 16.64 2.87 1.67
C GLY A 116 16.68 3.96 2.74
N GLU A 117 15.94 5.07 2.55
CA GLU A 117 15.79 6.08 3.59
C GLU A 117 15.01 5.49 4.77
N VAL A 118 15.57 5.66 5.98
CA VAL A 118 15.02 5.07 7.20
C VAL A 118 14.11 6.09 7.90
N VAL A 119 12.85 5.71 8.04
CA VAL A 119 11.87 6.37 8.90
C VAL A 119 11.79 5.60 10.20
N GLU A 120 11.87 6.31 11.32
CA GLU A 120 11.80 5.71 12.64
C GLU A 120 10.51 6.09 13.35
N TRP A 121 9.87 5.08 13.94
CA TRP A 121 8.73 5.24 14.85
C TRP A 121 9.06 4.68 16.23
N GLU A 122 8.53 5.31 17.26
CA GLU A 122 8.67 4.90 18.66
C GLU A 122 7.28 4.69 19.26
N GLY A 123 7.09 3.58 19.96
CA GLY A 123 5.85 3.26 20.64
C GLY A 123 5.60 4.10 21.90
N PRO A 124 4.39 4.00 22.49
CA PRO A 124 3.45 2.90 22.30
C PRO A 124 2.49 3.10 21.12
N GLY A 125 2.02 1.99 20.53
CA GLY A 125 0.92 2.00 19.57
C GLY A 125 0.82 0.71 18.75
N ILE A 126 0.08 0.77 17.65
CA ILE A 126 -0.12 -0.33 16.70
C ILE A 126 0.50 0.04 15.36
N LEU A 127 1.29 -0.88 14.81
CA LEU A 127 1.72 -0.88 13.43
C LEU A 127 0.74 -1.72 12.61
N ALA A 128 0.17 -1.15 11.55
CA ALA A 128 -0.69 -1.86 10.62
C ALA A 128 -0.08 -1.91 9.22
N PHE A 129 -0.18 -3.06 8.55
CA PHE A 129 0.43 -3.33 7.25
C PHE A 129 -0.62 -3.81 6.25
N ASP A 130 -0.77 -3.09 5.14
CA ASP A 130 -1.68 -3.39 4.03
C ASP A 130 -3.17 -3.55 4.44
N GLY A 131 -3.54 -3.14 5.66
CA GLY A 131 -4.88 -3.35 6.23
C GLY A 131 -5.18 -4.77 6.74
N ASP A 132 -4.25 -5.72 6.59
CA ASP A 132 -4.48 -7.14 6.90
C ASP A 132 -3.72 -7.63 8.15
N ARG A 133 -2.57 -7.01 8.45
CA ARG A 133 -1.69 -7.41 9.56
C ARG A 133 -1.51 -6.26 10.53
N GLU A 134 -1.51 -6.59 11.82
CA GLU A 134 -1.28 -5.64 12.91
C GLU A 134 -0.20 -6.17 13.86
N ARG A 135 0.59 -5.26 14.42
CA ARG A 135 1.63 -5.56 15.41
C ARG A 135 1.64 -4.47 16.47
N GLU A 136 1.62 -4.87 17.74
CA GLU A 136 1.82 -3.94 18.85
C GLU A 136 3.28 -3.51 18.93
N LEU A 137 3.49 -2.20 19.11
CA LEU A 137 4.76 -1.56 19.37
C LEU A 137 4.75 -1.09 20.83
N GLU A 138 5.57 -1.71 21.67
CA GLU A 138 5.60 -1.43 23.10
C GLU A 138 6.10 0.00 23.39
N ALA A 139 5.80 0.52 24.58
CA ALA A 139 6.26 1.86 24.96
C ALA A 139 7.80 1.96 24.94
N GLY A 140 8.32 2.90 24.15
CA GLY A 140 9.77 3.09 23.95
C GLY A 140 10.42 2.08 22.99
N GLN A 141 9.69 1.08 22.49
CA GLN A 141 10.17 0.17 21.45
C GLN A 141 10.21 0.90 20.11
N ARG A 142 11.29 0.69 19.34
CA ARG A 142 11.48 1.36 18.05
C ARG A 142 11.19 0.43 16.87
N ALA A 143 10.70 1.04 15.80
CA ALA A 143 10.52 0.43 14.49
C ALA A 143 11.20 1.26 13.41
N TRP A 144 11.88 0.60 12.48
CA TRP A 144 12.57 1.21 11.35
C TRP A 144 11.93 0.77 10.05
N LEU A 145 11.52 1.74 9.24
CA LEU A 145 10.81 1.53 8.00
C LEU A 145 11.61 2.12 6.84
N ARG A 146 11.64 1.42 5.72
CA ARG A 146 12.24 1.92 4.49
C ARG A 146 11.48 1.43 3.28
N VAL A 147 11.43 2.22 2.22
CA VAL A 147 10.83 1.78 0.96
C VAL A 147 11.92 1.23 0.04
N GLU A 148 11.67 0.07 -0.56
CA GLU A 148 12.56 -0.60 -1.51
C GLU A 148 11.77 -1.11 -2.71
N ARG A 149 12.47 -1.47 -3.80
CA ARG A 149 11.89 -2.06 -5.03
C ARG A 149 12.33 -3.51 -5.25
N ASP A 150 12.23 -4.31 -4.20
CA ASP A 150 12.58 -5.73 -4.18
C ASP A 150 11.36 -6.63 -3.87
N GLY A 151 10.17 -6.05 -3.87
CA GLY A 151 8.91 -6.76 -3.69
C GLY A 151 8.55 -7.71 -4.84
N PRO A 152 7.39 -8.41 -4.74
CA PRO A 152 6.95 -9.36 -5.75
C PRO A 152 6.80 -8.71 -7.13
N ARG A 153 7.01 -9.50 -8.17
CA ARG A 153 6.89 -9.00 -9.55
C ARG A 153 5.43 -8.82 -9.95
N VAL A 154 5.06 -7.61 -10.32
CA VAL A 154 3.73 -7.25 -10.83
C VAL A 154 3.76 -7.24 -12.35
N ILE A 155 2.83 -7.96 -12.97
CA ILE A 155 2.70 -8.04 -14.43
C ILE A 155 2.11 -6.72 -14.95
N ASP A 156 2.75 -6.16 -15.97
CA ASP A 156 2.17 -5.11 -16.81
C ASP A 156 1.27 -5.78 -17.86
N VAL A 157 -0.03 -5.72 -17.62
CA VAL A 157 -1.04 -6.40 -18.47
C VAL A 157 -0.99 -5.88 -19.91
N ALA A 158 -0.86 -4.56 -20.09
CA ALA A 158 -0.82 -3.96 -21.42
C ALA A 158 0.41 -4.47 -22.19
N ARG A 159 1.59 -4.41 -21.58
CA ARG A 159 2.83 -4.91 -22.20
C ARG A 159 2.79 -6.42 -22.44
N ALA A 160 2.21 -7.19 -21.52
CA ALA A 160 2.04 -8.63 -21.69
C ALA A 160 1.17 -8.95 -22.92
N LEU A 161 0.03 -8.28 -23.06
CA LEU A 161 -0.88 -8.46 -24.19
C LEU A 161 -0.27 -7.99 -25.52
N GLU A 162 0.44 -6.86 -25.52
CA GLU A 162 1.17 -6.40 -26.70
C GLU A 162 2.23 -7.41 -27.16
N SER A 163 3.02 -7.95 -26.22
CA SER A 163 4.02 -8.97 -26.52
C SER A 163 3.39 -10.25 -27.07
N ALA A 164 2.28 -10.69 -26.47
CA ALA A 164 1.52 -11.83 -26.93
C ALA A 164 0.91 -11.61 -28.33
N ALA A 165 0.44 -10.41 -28.65
CA ALA A 165 -0.07 -10.06 -29.98
C ALA A 165 1.04 -10.11 -31.04
N ARG A 166 2.21 -9.51 -30.75
CA ARG A 166 3.36 -9.48 -31.67
C ARG A 166 3.94 -10.86 -31.96
N SER A 167 3.98 -11.73 -30.94
CA SER A 167 4.43 -13.12 -31.09
C SER A 167 3.36 -14.05 -31.69
N GLY A 168 2.14 -13.55 -31.92
CA GLY A 168 1.03 -14.36 -32.41
C GLY A 168 0.54 -15.41 -31.41
N ALA A 169 0.82 -15.25 -30.11
CA ALA A 169 0.52 -16.23 -29.06
C ALA A 169 -0.98 -16.58 -28.91
N PHE A 170 -1.86 -15.70 -29.41
CA PHE A 170 -3.31 -15.89 -29.45
C PHE A 170 -3.83 -16.44 -30.80
N ARG A 171 -2.98 -16.63 -31.82
CA ARG A 171 -3.39 -17.21 -33.10
C ARG A 171 -3.62 -18.72 -32.96
N GLY A 172 -4.67 -19.24 -33.60
CA GLY A 172 -4.99 -20.66 -33.58
C GLY A 172 -5.47 -21.21 -32.23
N ARG A 173 -5.74 -20.33 -31.25
CA ARG A 173 -6.39 -20.72 -29.99
C ARG A 173 -7.87 -21.04 -30.27
N LEU A 174 -8.33 -22.20 -29.83
CA LEU A 174 -9.73 -22.58 -29.86
C LEU A 174 -10.52 -21.83 -28.76
N HIS A 175 -11.83 -22.04 -28.72
CA HIS A 175 -12.67 -21.35 -27.75
C HIS A 175 -12.23 -21.65 -26.30
N TRP A 176 -12.33 -20.63 -25.46
CA TRP A 176 -12.05 -20.76 -24.04
C TRP A 176 -13.18 -21.53 -23.36
N HIS A 177 -12.84 -22.67 -22.75
CA HIS A 177 -13.75 -23.38 -21.85
C HIS A 177 -13.49 -22.91 -20.43
N ASP A 178 -14.46 -22.22 -19.82
CA ASP A 178 -14.44 -21.95 -18.37
C ASP A 178 -15.19 -23.07 -17.62
N ALA A 179 -14.79 -23.33 -16.38
CA ALA A 179 -15.42 -24.29 -15.47
C ALA A 179 -16.90 -23.99 -15.22
N LEU A 180 -17.33 -22.73 -15.39
CA LEU A 180 -18.73 -22.31 -15.30
C LEU A 180 -19.55 -22.63 -16.57
N VAL A 181 -18.89 -22.73 -17.73
CA VAL A 181 -19.53 -23.02 -19.03
C VAL A 181 -19.63 -24.53 -19.28
N GLY A 182 -19.02 -25.35 -18.40
CA GLY A 182 -19.10 -26.81 -18.42
C GLY A 182 -20.47 -27.40 -18.01
N ALA A 183 -21.41 -26.58 -17.54
CA ALA A 183 -22.79 -27.01 -17.35
C ALA A 183 -23.62 -26.75 -18.62
N LYS A 184 -23.42 -27.63 -19.63
CA LYS A 184 -24.16 -27.81 -20.89
C LYS A 184 -23.58 -27.12 -22.14
N GLY A 185 -22.85 -27.91 -22.92
CA GLY A 185 -22.66 -27.66 -24.35
C GLY A 185 -21.80 -28.76 -24.95
N LEU A 186 -22.37 -29.58 -25.83
CA LEU A 186 -21.74 -30.76 -26.43
C LEU A 186 -20.42 -30.42 -27.15
N ASP A 187 -19.50 -31.39 -27.09
CA ASP A 187 -18.54 -31.65 -28.17
C ASP A 187 -19.28 -31.62 -29.52
N CYS A 188 -18.96 -30.64 -30.35
CA CYS A 188 -19.21 -30.72 -31.78
C CYS A 188 -17.96 -30.23 -32.51
N CYS A 189 -17.46 -31.12 -33.35
CA CYS A 189 -16.37 -30.98 -34.31
C CYS A 189 -16.40 -29.68 -35.12
#